data_AF-A0A497UUH2-F1
#
_entry.id   AF-A0A497UUH2-F1
#
_cell.length_a   1.000
_cell.length_b   1.000
_cell.length_c   1.000
_cell.angle_alpha   90.00
_cell.angle_beta   90.00
_cell.angle_gamma   90.00
#
_symmetry.space_group_name_H-M   'P 1'
#
loop_
_entity.id
_entity.type
_entity.pdbx_description
1 polymer ?
#
loop_
_entity_poly.entity_id
_entity_poly.type
_entity_poly.pdbx_seq_one_letter_code
_entity_poly.pdbx_strand_id
1 'polypeptide(L)'
;MKKLLILTALVTGITLLFSQNKEITAELNKLELSNAPSVMLLGLASSDLETPKSKKAFMTSIVNSFSENEGLPNAYAVELTPTHLFPLTEMNALKYAGIKTIKDVNNEDKHKNNIFSEAKNVSFSFAFLRNYKIENLNTENPSVSFSLRTTIFKIRNKKNIADIVASNDIISEMLTSIQKEFETSKKFIDINLSSDSNDEKIGKIEKAYDEFVTDYYKTGKYKKFIDETENYKKYLDEKPAFQLDVASAYSTFFLDNQFKNNQFGKFGVWMTMSSGINLERKNQKPKPTEEQKAVENQKNEKPKVMIKETPTEASKIEKRLNFYAVARYMQDKTVYDIANGFSKTNNYDFGGKIELVYNKFSIGYEFIYRSSDLDNTYRSNGIINYKVSDSVYINAAFGKNYGDKDNLISFLGLNWGLDSKRKTLFSEK
;
A
#
# COMPACT_ATOMS: atom_id res chain seq x y z
N MET A 1 5.31 12.60 -41.99
CA MET A 1 6.35 11.57 -42.19
C MET A 1 7.65 11.84 -41.40
N LYS A 2 8.18 13.07 -41.34
CA LYS A 2 9.38 13.40 -40.54
C LYS A 2 9.26 13.14 -39.02
N LYS A 3 8.05 13.23 -38.44
CA LYS A 3 7.80 12.93 -37.01
C LYS A 3 7.74 11.42 -36.70
N LEU A 4 7.50 10.57 -37.70
CA LEU A 4 7.48 9.12 -37.52
C LEU A 4 8.90 8.54 -37.54
N LEU A 5 9.77 9.07 -38.42
CA LEU A 5 11.18 8.68 -38.54
C LEU A 5 12.02 8.95 -37.29
N ILE A 6 11.72 10.02 -36.53
CA ILE A 6 12.40 10.31 -35.26
C ILE A 6 11.99 9.30 -34.18
N LEU A 7 10.74 8.85 -34.17
CA LEU A 7 10.26 7.84 -33.24
C LEU A 7 10.84 6.46 -33.55
N THR A 8 10.99 6.11 -34.83
CA THR A 8 11.62 4.85 -35.25
C THR A 8 13.12 4.84 -34.95
N ALA A 9 13.82 5.97 -35.16
CA ALA A 9 15.24 6.11 -34.83
C ALA A 9 15.52 6.06 -33.30
N LEU A 10 14.57 6.50 -32.48
CA LEU A 10 14.68 6.40 -31.01
C LEU A 10 14.48 4.95 -30.52
N VAL A 11 13.72 4.13 -31.24
CA VAL A 11 13.41 2.73 -30.88
C VAL A 11 14.49 1.76 -31.38
N THR A 12 15.13 2.03 -32.52
CA THR A 12 16.22 1.17 -33.05
C THR A 12 17.61 1.46 -32.47
N GLY A 13 17.80 2.57 -31.75
CA GLY A 13 19.06 2.85 -31.03
C GLY A 13 19.29 2.02 -29.76
N ILE A 14 18.28 1.27 -29.29
CA ILE A 14 18.33 0.56 -28.00
C ILE A 14 18.81 -0.90 -28.15
N THR A 15 18.91 -1.45 -29.36
CA THR A 15 19.15 -2.89 -29.57
C THR A 15 20.61 -3.32 -29.74
N LEU A 16 21.61 -2.53 -29.33
CA LEU A 16 23.04 -2.88 -29.50
C LEU A 16 23.91 -2.81 -28.24
N LEU A 17 23.34 -2.94 -27.04
CA LEU A 17 24.13 -3.11 -25.82
C LEU A 17 23.85 -4.48 -25.20
N PHE A 18 24.70 -5.46 -25.57
CA PHE A 18 24.85 -6.70 -24.82
C PHE A 18 25.48 -6.35 -23.47
N SER A 19 24.68 -6.37 -22.39
CA SER A 19 25.21 -6.37 -21.02
C SER A 19 25.15 -7.80 -20.49
N GLN A 20 26.29 -8.29 -19.99
CA GLN A 20 26.39 -9.59 -19.36
C GLN A 20 25.57 -9.60 -18.06
N ASN A 21 24.79 -10.66 -17.89
CA ASN A 21 23.85 -10.86 -16.79
C ASN A 21 24.56 -10.95 -15.44
N LYS A 22 24.13 -10.13 -14.50
CA LYS A 22 24.04 -10.49 -13.08
C LYS A 22 22.60 -10.20 -12.67
N GLU A 23 21.90 -11.20 -12.14
CA GLU A 23 20.51 -11.07 -11.71
C GLU A 23 20.38 -9.92 -10.70
N ILE A 24 19.83 -8.79 -11.16
CA ILE A 24 19.41 -7.70 -10.31
C ILE A 24 17.94 -7.95 -10.00
N THR A 25 17.66 -8.67 -8.92
CA THR A 25 16.32 -8.79 -8.32
C THR A 25 16.02 -7.44 -7.64
N ALA A 26 15.56 -6.45 -8.43
CA ALA A 26 15.21 -5.13 -7.92
C ALA A 26 13.69 -4.93 -7.91
N GLU A 27 13.13 -4.83 -6.71
CA GLU A 27 11.82 -4.22 -6.51
C GLU A 27 11.91 -2.72 -6.81
N LEU A 28 11.06 -2.24 -7.71
CA LEU A 28 11.23 -0.95 -8.40
C LEU A 28 10.56 0.24 -7.72
N ASN A 29 9.86 0.01 -6.61
CA ASN A 29 9.24 1.07 -5.83
C ASN A 29 10.00 1.34 -4.52
N LYS A 30 11.34 1.38 -4.55
CA LYS A 30 12.22 1.50 -3.37
C LYS A 30 12.09 2.80 -2.54
N LEU A 31 11.26 3.76 -2.96
CA LEU A 31 10.88 4.93 -2.15
C LEU A 31 9.40 4.98 -1.76
N GLU A 32 8.56 4.11 -2.31
CA GLU A 32 7.29 3.82 -1.66
C GLU A 32 7.59 2.85 -0.51
N LEU A 33 7.03 3.10 0.67
CA LEU A 33 7.35 2.43 1.95
C LEU A 33 6.95 0.95 2.00
N SER A 34 7.05 0.20 0.91
CA SER A 34 6.50 -1.15 0.82
C SER A 34 7.35 -2.20 1.52
N ASN A 35 8.66 -1.96 1.72
CA ASN A 35 9.54 -2.97 2.27
C ASN A 35 9.74 -2.71 3.77
N ALA A 36 9.48 -3.72 4.60
CA ALA A 36 9.80 -3.67 6.02
C ALA A 36 11.30 -3.40 6.19
N PRO A 37 11.72 -2.46 7.06
CA PRO A 37 13.14 -2.18 7.28
C PRO A 37 13.95 -3.42 7.71
N SER A 38 13.35 -4.40 8.39
CA SER A 38 14.02 -5.67 8.74
C SER A 38 14.39 -6.50 7.50
N VAL A 39 13.52 -6.52 6.50
CA VAL A 39 13.75 -7.16 5.20
C VAL A 39 14.87 -6.44 4.45
N MET A 40 14.88 -5.10 4.49
CA MET A 40 15.96 -4.30 3.91
C MET A 40 17.33 -4.60 4.54
N LEU A 41 17.40 -4.80 5.85
CA LEU A 41 18.68 -5.08 6.54
C LEU A 41 19.27 -6.44 6.16
N LEU A 42 18.43 -7.45 5.93
CA LEU A 42 18.86 -8.79 5.54
C LEU A 42 18.99 -8.97 4.01
N GLY A 43 18.54 -7.99 3.22
CA GLY A 43 18.53 -8.09 1.76
C GLY A 43 17.50 -9.08 1.21
N LEU A 44 16.43 -9.35 1.96
CA LEU A 44 15.32 -10.18 1.49
C LEU A 44 14.48 -9.42 0.45
N ALA A 45 13.75 -10.16 -0.39
CA ALA A 45 12.76 -9.56 -1.28
C ALA A 45 11.48 -9.23 -0.48
N SER A 46 10.68 -8.26 -0.92
CA SER A 46 9.34 -8.05 -0.33
C SER A 46 8.36 -9.14 -0.69
N SER A 47 8.62 -9.95 -1.71
CA SER A 47 7.89 -11.21 -1.91
C SER A 47 8.05 -12.17 -0.72
N ASP A 48 9.13 -12.04 0.05
CA ASP A 48 9.39 -12.84 1.25
C ASP A 48 8.72 -12.26 2.50
N LEU A 49 8.11 -11.07 2.38
CA LEU A 49 7.46 -10.35 3.48
C LEU A 49 5.97 -10.66 3.54
N GLU A 50 5.56 -11.32 4.61
CA GLU A 50 4.16 -11.53 4.95
C GLU A 50 3.60 -10.33 5.75
N THR A 51 2.49 -9.75 5.31
CA THR A 51 1.81 -8.65 6.03
C THR A 51 0.38 -9.04 6.42
N PRO A 52 0.20 -9.98 7.35
CA PRO A 52 -1.12 -10.51 7.65
C PRO A 52 -2.01 -9.45 8.34
N LYS A 53 -3.23 -9.31 7.82
CA LYS A 53 -4.22 -8.33 8.31
C LYS A 53 -5.25 -8.92 9.27
N SER A 54 -5.11 -10.18 9.63
CA SER A 54 -6.02 -10.86 10.56
C SER A 54 -5.29 -11.96 11.33
N LYS A 55 -5.84 -12.34 12.49
CA LYS A 55 -5.31 -13.43 13.30
C LYS A 55 -5.19 -14.74 12.50
N LYS A 56 -6.21 -15.05 11.70
CA LYS A 56 -6.22 -16.23 10.83
C LYS A 56 -5.10 -16.14 9.78
N ALA A 57 -4.97 -15.01 9.10
CA ALA A 57 -3.92 -14.83 8.08
C ALA A 57 -2.52 -14.97 8.68
N PHE A 58 -2.30 -14.44 9.89
CA PHE A 58 -1.04 -14.57 10.60
C PHE A 58 -0.72 -16.03 10.98
N MET A 59 -1.71 -16.75 11.53
CA MET A 59 -1.53 -18.17 11.85
C MET A 59 -1.28 -19.00 10.59
N THR A 60 -2.00 -18.72 9.50
CA THR A 60 -1.79 -19.37 8.21
C THR A 60 -0.40 -19.05 7.64
N SER A 61 0.08 -17.80 7.74
CA SER A 61 1.42 -17.45 7.25
C SER A 61 2.50 -18.21 8.01
N ILE A 62 2.37 -18.34 9.34
CA ILE A 62 3.29 -19.15 10.14
C ILE A 62 3.23 -20.62 9.67
N VAL A 63 2.05 -21.24 9.69
CA VAL A 63 1.91 -22.67 9.35
C VAL A 63 2.48 -22.96 7.96
N ASN A 64 2.14 -22.15 6.96
CA ASN A 64 2.63 -22.34 5.60
C ASN A 64 4.16 -22.29 5.55
N SER A 65 4.79 -21.31 6.19
CA SER A 65 6.25 -21.14 6.20
C SER A 65 7.02 -22.26 6.92
N PHE A 66 6.38 -23.03 7.79
CA PHE A 66 7.01 -24.17 8.50
C PHE A 66 6.53 -25.55 8.02
N SER A 67 5.50 -25.61 7.17
CA SER A 67 4.88 -26.87 6.71
C SER A 67 5.50 -27.47 5.44
N GLU A 68 6.41 -26.76 4.77
CA GLU A 68 7.17 -27.27 3.62
C GLU A 68 8.23 -28.30 4.07
N ASN A 69 7.80 -29.48 4.57
CA ASN A 69 8.49 -30.78 4.75
C ASN A 69 10.01 -30.89 5.08
N GLU A 70 10.76 -29.81 5.34
CA GLU A 70 12.22 -29.78 5.52
C GLU A 70 12.69 -28.80 6.63
N GLY A 71 11.88 -28.59 7.67
CA GLY A 71 12.29 -27.83 8.85
C GLY A 71 12.13 -26.30 8.72
N LEU A 72 13.10 -25.52 9.20
CA LEU A 72 13.03 -24.05 9.20
C LEU A 72 13.19 -23.50 7.77
N PRO A 73 12.36 -22.52 7.33
CA PRO A 73 12.47 -21.94 6.00
C PRO A 73 13.83 -21.26 5.78
N ASN A 74 14.28 -21.19 4.52
CA ASN A 74 15.51 -20.47 4.14
C ASN A 74 15.44 -18.99 4.52
N ALA A 75 14.29 -18.37 4.26
CA ALA A 75 13.99 -17.00 4.62
C ALA A 75 12.55 -16.92 5.11
N TYR A 76 12.30 -16.04 6.08
CA TYR A 76 10.96 -15.73 6.55
C TYR A 76 10.93 -14.29 7.02
N ALA A 77 9.97 -13.50 6.54
CA ALA A 77 9.74 -12.18 7.08
C ALA A 77 8.26 -11.92 7.29
N VAL A 78 7.95 -11.21 8.38
CA VAL A 78 6.59 -10.82 8.73
C VAL A 78 6.57 -9.41 9.27
N GLU A 79 5.53 -8.65 8.91
CA GLU A 79 5.23 -7.35 9.51
C GLU A 79 3.79 -7.30 10.04
N LEU A 80 3.66 -6.88 11.29
CA LEU A 80 2.42 -6.84 12.04
C LEU A 80 2.17 -5.43 12.54
N THR A 81 0.92 -4.98 12.43
CA THR A 81 0.47 -3.74 13.07
C THR A 81 -0.63 -4.12 14.06
N PRO A 82 -0.39 -4.03 15.39
CA PRO A 82 -1.31 -4.57 16.39
C PRO A 82 -2.75 -4.05 16.26
N THR A 83 -2.94 -2.80 15.84
CA THR A 83 -4.28 -2.21 15.63
C THR A 83 -5.09 -2.87 14.52
N HIS A 84 -4.45 -3.59 13.59
CA HIS A 84 -5.13 -4.40 12.58
C HIS A 84 -5.59 -5.77 13.13
N LEU A 85 -4.93 -6.28 14.17
CA LEU A 85 -5.24 -7.58 14.79
C LEU A 85 -6.15 -7.45 16.01
N PHE A 86 -6.02 -6.34 16.72
CA PHE A 86 -6.71 -6.02 17.96
C PHE A 86 -7.28 -4.60 17.82
N PRO A 87 -8.53 -4.46 17.37
CA PRO A 87 -9.19 -3.17 17.28
C PRO A 87 -9.17 -2.46 18.64
N LEU A 88 -8.76 -1.20 18.67
CA LEU A 88 -8.76 -0.41 19.90
C LEU A 88 -10.21 -0.08 20.32
N THR A 89 -10.45 0.00 21.63
CA THR A 89 -11.76 0.37 22.19
C THR A 89 -12.14 1.80 21.77
N GLU A 90 -13.44 2.06 21.63
CA GLU A 90 -14.01 3.37 21.27
C GLU A 90 -13.60 3.93 19.89
N MET A 91 -13.19 3.06 18.97
CA MET A 91 -12.86 3.46 17.60
C MET A 91 -14.06 3.34 16.67
N ASN A 92 -14.23 4.34 15.79
CA ASN A 92 -15.15 4.28 14.65
C ASN A 92 -14.35 4.44 13.35
N ALA A 93 -15.02 4.22 12.21
CA ALA A 93 -14.39 4.28 10.90
C ALA A 93 -13.68 5.62 10.64
N LEU A 94 -14.26 6.75 11.05
CA LEU A 94 -13.64 8.08 10.94
C LEU A 94 -12.38 8.22 11.81
N LYS A 95 -12.39 7.73 13.06
CA LYS A 95 -11.21 7.72 13.95
C LYS A 95 -10.08 6.84 13.41
N TYR A 96 -10.41 5.76 12.70
CA TYR A 96 -9.43 4.95 11.95
C TYR A 96 -8.89 5.68 10.72
N ALA A 97 -9.73 6.45 10.02
CA ALA A 97 -9.33 7.29 8.90
C ALA A 97 -8.49 8.53 9.31
N GLY A 98 -8.35 8.78 10.62
CA GLY A 98 -7.65 9.93 11.16
C GLY A 98 -8.49 11.21 11.22
N ILE A 99 -9.81 11.07 11.27
CA ILE A 99 -10.75 12.18 11.28
C ILE A 99 -11.38 12.31 12.67
N LYS A 100 -11.33 13.52 13.24
CA LYS A 100 -11.99 13.88 14.49
C LYS A 100 -13.25 14.69 14.19
N THR A 101 -14.37 14.28 14.79
CA THR A 101 -15.61 15.07 14.82
C THR A 101 -15.56 16.02 16.02
N ILE A 102 -15.87 17.29 15.78
CA ILE A 102 -15.91 18.36 16.78
C ILE A 102 -17.22 19.11 16.57
N LYS A 103 -17.94 19.43 17.63
CA LYS A 103 -19.14 20.26 17.54
C LYS A 103 -18.75 21.73 17.36
N ASP A 104 -19.34 22.40 16.38
CA ASP A 104 -19.20 23.84 16.19
C ASP A 104 -20.09 24.62 17.18
N VAL A 105 -20.00 25.95 17.17
CA VAL A 105 -20.79 26.88 18.01
C VAL A 105 -22.30 26.67 17.83
N ASN A 106 -22.71 26.21 16.64
CA ASN A 106 -24.10 25.87 16.32
C ASN A 106 -24.48 24.43 16.69
N ASN A 107 -23.63 23.69 17.42
CA ASN A 107 -23.80 22.27 17.75
C ASN A 107 -23.84 21.33 16.53
N GLU A 108 -23.35 21.80 15.38
CA GLU A 108 -23.18 21.03 14.15
C GLU A 108 -21.85 20.27 14.15
N ASP A 109 -21.84 19.08 13.57
CA ASP A 109 -20.64 18.25 13.48
C ASP A 109 -19.66 18.81 12.43
N LYS A 110 -18.45 19.10 12.89
CA LYS A 110 -17.33 19.58 12.07
C LYS A 110 -16.20 18.58 12.10
N HIS A 111 -15.85 18.07 10.92
CA HIS A 111 -14.77 17.09 10.78
C HIS A 111 -13.42 17.78 10.54
N LYS A 112 -12.41 17.39 11.31
CA LYS A 112 -11.03 17.88 11.19
C LYS A 112 -10.06 16.72 11.14
N ASN A 113 -8.94 16.92 10.45
CA ASN A 113 -7.85 15.97 10.43
C ASN A 113 -7.18 15.88 11.82
N ASN A 114 -7.00 14.68 12.33
CA ASN A 114 -6.16 14.40 13.48
C ASN A 114 -4.76 14.02 12.97
N ILE A 115 -3.84 14.99 12.98
CA ILE A 115 -2.52 14.83 12.34
C ILE A 115 -1.65 13.72 12.94
N PHE A 116 -1.92 13.32 14.19
CA PHE A 116 -1.20 12.25 14.91
C PHE A 116 -1.99 10.93 14.94
N SER A 117 -3.06 10.81 14.17
CA SER A 117 -3.93 9.63 14.23
C SER A 117 -3.21 8.33 13.95
N GLU A 118 -2.13 8.37 13.18
CA GLU A 118 -1.36 7.21 12.76
C GLU A 118 -0.26 6.82 13.74
N ALA A 119 0.09 7.66 14.72
CA ALA A 119 1.13 7.35 15.68
C ALA A 119 0.79 6.11 16.55
N LYS A 120 -0.50 5.77 16.65
CA LYS A 120 -0.99 4.54 17.30
C LYS A 120 -0.79 3.28 16.44
N ASN A 121 -0.59 3.45 15.14
CA ASN A 121 -0.36 2.37 14.17
C ASN A 121 1.15 2.13 14.06
N VAL A 122 1.74 1.58 15.12
CA VAL A 122 3.13 1.11 15.11
C VAL A 122 3.20 -0.28 14.51
N SER A 123 3.99 -0.43 13.47
CA SER A 123 4.26 -1.72 12.84
C SER A 123 5.56 -2.31 13.37
N PHE A 124 5.51 -3.59 13.68
CA PHE A 124 6.64 -4.40 14.14
C PHE A 124 6.94 -5.40 13.04
N SER A 125 8.20 -5.53 12.64
CA SER A 125 8.59 -6.55 11.70
C SER A 125 9.72 -7.42 12.23
N PHE A 126 9.69 -8.67 11.78
CA PHE A 126 10.70 -9.67 12.01
C PHE A 126 11.14 -10.24 10.67
N ALA A 127 12.43 -10.49 10.52
CA ALA A 127 12.99 -11.19 9.38
C ALA A 127 14.05 -12.18 9.84
N PHE A 128 14.10 -13.33 9.19
CA PHE A 128 15.05 -14.40 9.40
C PHE A 128 15.61 -14.84 8.05
N LEU A 129 16.92 -15.06 8.01
CA LEU A 129 17.61 -15.64 6.88
C LEU A 129 18.60 -16.68 7.40
N ARG A 130 18.40 -17.94 6.99
CA ARG A 130 19.19 -19.10 7.45
C ARG A 130 20.64 -19.03 6.97
N ASN A 131 20.82 -18.60 5.73
CA ASN A 131 22.10 -18.60 5.03
C ASN A 131 22.52 -17.18 4.66
N TYR A 132 22.73 -16.31 5.66
CA TYR A 132 23.21 -14.96 5.44
C TYR A 132 24.71 -15.00 5.09
N LYS A 133 25.04 -14.50 3.89
CA LYS A 133 26.41 -14.42 3.40
C LYS A 133 27.08 -13.16 3.93
N ILE A 134 28.16 -13.35 4.68
CA ILE A 134 29.00 -12.26 5.18
C ILE A 134 30.07 -11.96 4.12
N GLU A 135 30.30 -10.68 3.85
CA GLU A 135 31.31 -10.28 2.87
C GLU A 135 32.72 -10.68 3.35
N ASN A 136 33.52 -11.24 2.44
CA ASN A 136 34.86 -11.78 2.70
C ASN A 136 34.95 -12.97 3.67
N LEU A 137 33.83 -13.62 3.98
CA LEU A 137 33.81 -14.95 4.61
C LEU A 137 33.19 -15.97 3.66
N ASN A 138 33.74 -17.19 3.69
CA ASN A 138 33.19 -18.34 2.96
C ASN A 138 32.10 -19.07 3.76
N THR A 139 31.65 -18.50 4.89
CA THR A 139 30.64 -19.10 5.76
C THR A 139 29.30 -18.40 5.61
N GLU A 140 28.24 -19.20 5.54
CA GLU A 140 26.86 -18.76 5.61
C GLU A 140 26.38 -18.93 7.04
N ASN A 141 25.79 -17.89 7.61
CA ASN A 141 25.38 -17.87 9.01
C ASN A 141 23.93 -17.41 9.14
N PRO A 142 23.17 -17.91 10.13
CA PRO A 142 21.83 -17.42 10.35
C PRO A 142 21.86 -15.97 10.81
N SER A 143 20.91 -15.18 10.31
CA SER A 143 20.71 -13.79 10.69
C SER A 143 19.25 -13.51 10.96
N VAL A 144 19.01 -12.64 11.95
CA VAL A 144 17.68 -12.14 12.29
C VAL A 144 17.69 -10.62 12.26
N SER A 145 16.54 -10.04 11.92
CA SER A 145 16.34 -8.61 11.98
C SER A 145 14.97 -8.26 12.55
N PHE A 146 14.94 -7.17 13.31
CA PHE A 146 13.74 -6.60 13.90
C PHE A 146 13.62 -5.15 13.43
N SER A 147 12.39 -4.70 13.21
CA SER A 147 12.17 -3.28 12.96
C SER A 147 10.87 -2.74 13.55
N LEU A 148 10.88 -1.44 13.75
CA LEU A 148 9.74 -0.63 14.14
C LEU A 148 9.50 0.42 13.07
N ARG A 149 8.24 0.67 12.76
CA ARG A 149 7.82 1.71 11.82
C ARG A 149 6.56 2.38 12.31
N THR A 150 6.45 3.69 12.12
CA THR A 150 5.21 4.42 12.38
C THR A 150 5.15 5.71 11.54
N THR A 151 3.93 6.15 11.26
CA THR A 151 3.68 7.47 10.69
C THR A 151 3.45 8.46 11.83
N ILE A 152 4.33 9.44 11.97
CA ILE A 152 4.24 10.45 13.03
C ILE A 152 3.21 11.52 12.68
N PHE A 153 3.23 12.00 11.43
CA PHE A 153 2.31 13.03 10.94
C PHE A 153 1.62 12.55 9.67
N LYS A 154 0.30 12.72 9.59
CA LYS A 154 -0.47 12.56 8.36
C LYS A 154 -1.46 13.72 8.20
N ILE A 155 -1.27 14.52 7.17
CA ILE A 155 -2.12 15.66 6.83
C ILE A 155 -2.93 15.33 5.59
N ARG A 156 -4.24 15.14 5.75
CA ARG A 156 -5.17 14.90 4.63
C ARG A 156 -5.66 16.20 4.00
N ASN A 157 -5.94 16.15 2.70
CA ASN A 157 -6.57 17.25 1.98
C ASN A 157 -8.00 17.48 2.50
N LYS A 158 -8.46 18.74 2.57
CA LYS A 158 -9.83 19.07 3.03
C LYS A 158 -10.91 18.34 2.22
N LYS A 159 -10.71 18.25 0.90
CA LYS A 159 -11.60 17.51 0.01
C LYS A 159 -11.64 16.02 0.36
N ASN A 160 -10.47 15.41 0.53
CA ASN A 160 -10.35 14.00 0.90
C ASN A 160 -11.10 13.69 2.22
N ILE A 161 -11.00 14.57 3.22
CA ILE A 161 -11.76 14.44 4.47
C ILE A 161 -13.28 14.47 4.22
N ALA A 162 -13.75 15.42 3.40
CA ALA A 162 -15.17 15.51 3.07
C ALA A 162 -15.67 14.29 2.30
N ASP A 163 -14.89 13.77 1.35
CA ASP A 163 -15.21 12.59 0.57
C ASP A 163 -15.26 11.32 1.46
N ILE A 164 -14.31 11.16 2.41
CA ILE A 164 -14.32 10.07 3.40
C ILE A 164 -15.55 10.14 4.29
N VAL A 165 -15.88 11.33 4.81
CA VAL A 165 -17.04 11.52 5.69
C VAL A 165 -18.34 11.19 4.95
N ALA A 166 -18.55 11.77 3.77
CA ALA A 166 -19.77 11.53 2.99
C ALA A 166 -19.95 10.04 2.67
N SER A 167 -18.86 9.36 2.29
CA SER A 167 -18.89 7.93 1.99
C SER A 167 -19.12 7.07 3.25
N ASN A 168 -18.50 7.43 4.38
CA ASN A 168 -18.77 6.79 5.68
C ASN A 168 -20.24 6.90 6.08
N ASP A 169 -20.85 8.07 5.90
CA ASP A 169 -22.23 8.31 6.29
C ASP A 169 -23.19 7.47 5.43
N ILE A 170 -22.97 7.41 4.11
CA ILE A 170 -23.73 6.56 3.20
C ILE A 170 -23.59 5.07 3.59
N ILE A 171 -22.38 4.60 3.87
CA ILE A 171 -22.14 3.21 4.29
C ILE A 171 -22.84 2.93 5.62
N SER A 172 -22.77 3.87 6.56
CA SER A 172 -23.40 3.75 7.89
C SER A 172 -24.93 3.69 7.76
N GLU A 173 -25.53 4.52 6.90
CA GLU A 173 -26.97 4.47 6.60
C GLU A 173 -27.37 3.14 5.97
N MET A 174 -26.57 2.63 5.01
CA MET A 174 -26.82 1.34 4.38
C MET A 174 -26.75 0.19 5.39
N LEU A 175 -25.71 0.12 6.22
CA LEU A 175 -25.57 -0.89 7.26
C LEU A 175 -26.75 -0.83 8.25
N THR A 176 -27.14 0.38 8.66
CA THR A 176 -28.33 0.58 9.50
C THR A 176 -29.60 0.04 8.84
N SER A 177 -29.77 0.28 7.54
CA SER A 177 -30.92 -0.22 6.78
C SER A 177 -30.93 -1.74 6.66
N ILE A 178 -29.77 -2.37 6.42
CA ILE A 178 -29.61 -3.82 6.34
C ILE A 178 -29.97 -4.46 7.68
N GLN A 179 -29.45 -3.91 8.78
CA GLN A 179 -29.75 -4.39 10.12
C GLN A 179 -31.25 -4.28 10.42
N LYS A 180 -31.87 -3.13 10.11
CA LYS A 180 -33.31 -2.94 10.32
C LYS A 180 -34.16 -3.91 9.47
N GLU A 181 -33.79 -4.11 8.20
CA GLU A 181 -34.46 -5.10 7.33
C GLU A 181 -34.34 -6.51 7.92
N PHE A 182 -33.18 -6.89 8.45
CA PHE A 182 -32.97 -8.18 9.12
C PHE A 182 -33.82 -8.33 10.40
N GLU A 183 -33.85 -7.33 11.27
CA GLU A 183 -34.63 -7.33 12.52
C GLU A 183 -36.14 -7.43 12.26
N THR A 184 -36.60 -6.96 11.09
CA THR A 184 -38.00 -7.13 10.65
C THR A 184 -38.27 -8.43 9.89
N SER A 185 -37.24 -9.23 9.61
CA SER A 185 -37.40 -10.47 8.88
C SER A 185 -38.16 -11.51 9.70
N LYS A 186 -39.00 -12.31 9.03
CA LYS A 186 -39.74 -13.41 9.67
C LYS A 186 -38.82 -14.35 10.45
N LYS A 187 -37.66 -14.67 9.87
CA LYS A 187 -36.67 -15.57 10.48
C LYS A 187 -36.14 -15.05 11.82
N PHE A 188 -35.84 -13.74 11.91
CA PHE A 188 -35.42 -13.13 13.17
C PHE A 188 -36.54 -13.13 14.22
N ILE A 189 -37.77 -12.76 13.81
CA ILE A 189 -38.94 -12.75 14.69
C ILE A 189 -39.25 -14.15 15.24
N ASP A 190 -39.23 -15.17 14.38
CA ASP A 190 -39.49 -16.56 14.76
C ASP A 190 -38.45 -17.07 15.78
N ILE A 191 -37.16 -16.71 15.61
CA ILE A 191 -36.10 -17.07 16.58
C ILE A 191 -36.30 -16.33 17.91
N ASN A 192 -36.65 -15.05 17.89
CA ASN A 192 -36.86 -14.30 19.13
C ASN A 192 -38.07 -14.80 19.93
N LEU A 193 -39.14 -15.24 19.24
CA LEU A 193 -40.35 -15.80 19.85
C LEU A 193 -40.22 -17.27 20.27
N SER A 194 -39.13 -17.96 19.91
CA SER A 194 -38.92 -19.35 20.30
C SER A 194 -38.74 -19.50 21.82
N SER A 195 -38.99 -20.71 22.34
CA SER A 195 -38.74 -21.07 23.73
C SER A 195 -37.29 -21.48 24.00
N ASP A 196 -36.37 -21.23 23.07
CA ASP A 196 -34.97 -21.58 23.21
C ASP A 196 -34.29 -20.78 24.34
N SER A 197 -33.19 -21.32 24.87
CA SER A 197 -32.34 -20.57 25.81
C SER A 197 -31.70 -19.35 25.13
N ASN A 198 -31.31 -18.33 25.91
CA ASN A 198 -30.72 -17.11 25.34
C ASN A 198 -29.44 -17.38 24.53
N ASP A 199 -28.59 -18.30 24.99
CA ASP A 199 -27.34 -18.65 24.29
C ASP A 199 -27.62 -19.34 22.95
N GLU A 200 -28.64 -20.20 22.88
CA GLU A 200 -29.07 -20.83 21.63
C GLU A 200 -29.71 -19.82 20.67
N LYS A 201 -30.47 -18.84 21.19
CA LYS A 201 -31.03 -17.76 20.38
C LYS A 201 -29.93 -16.93 19.72
N ILE A 202 -28.89 -16.56 20.45
CA ILE A 202 -27.76 -15.80 19.91
C ILE A 202 -27.12 -16.54 18.74
N GLY A 203 -26.76 -17.82 18.92
CA GLY A 203 -26.16 -18.62 17.84
C GLY A 203 -27.08 -18.79 16.63
N LYS A 204 -28.40 -18.92 16.84
CA LYS A 204 -29.40 -18.98 15.76
C LYS A 204 -29.54 -17.64 15.03
N ILE A 205 -29.52 -16.52 15.74
CA ILE A 205 -29.57 -15.17 15.16
C ILE A 205 -28.33 -14.91 14.32
N GLU A 206 -27.13 -15.24 14.82
CA GLU A 206 -25.88 -15.08 14.06
C GLU A 206 -25.93 -15.83 12.73
N LYS A 207 -26.32 -17.11 12.77
CA LYS A 207 -26.48 -17.91 11.55
C LYS A 207 -27.56 -17.35 10.61
N ALA A 208 -28.68 -16.88 11.16
CA ALA A 208 -29.75 -16.28 10.37
C ALA A 208 -29.31 -14.98 9.70
N TYR A 209 -28.50 -14.18 10.40
CA TYR A 209 -27.93 -12.94 9.87
C TYR A 209 -26.96 -13.23 8.73
N ASP A 210 -26.06 -14.20 8.88
CA ASP A 210 -25.13 -14.60 7.82
C ASP A 210 -25.84 -15.06 6.54
N GLU A 211 -26.91 -15.86 6.69
CA GLU A 211 -27.75 -16.28 5.57
C GLU A 211 -28.48 -15.08 4.93
N PHE A 212 -29.06 -14.20 5.76
CA PHE A 212 -29.75 -13.00 5.28
C PHE A 212 -28.81 -12.08 4.49
N VAL A 213 -27.62 -11.81 5.02
CA VAL A 213 -26.60 -10.99 4.36
C VAL A 213 -26.15 -11.65 3.05
N THR A 214 -26.00 -12.98 3.03
CA THR A 214 -25.66 -13.74 1.81
C THR A 214 -26.72 -13.61 0.73
N ASP A 215 -28.00 -13.60 1.08
CA ASP A 215 -29.08 -13.41 0.12
C ASP A 215 -29.25 -11.94 -0.28
N TYR A 216 -29.07 -11.01 0.66
CA TYR A 216 -29.01 -9.58 0.38
C TYR A 216 -27.94 -9.28 -0.70
N TYR A 217 -26.80 -9.97 -0.65
CA TYR A 217 -25.74 -9.89 -1.65
C TYR A 217 -26.18 -10.25 -3.08
N LYS A 218 -27.26 -11.02 -3.26
CA LYS A 218 -27.76 -11.41 -4.60
C LYS A 218 -28.76 -10.41 -5.21
N THR A 219 -29.30 -9.48 -4.42
CA THR A 219 -30.48 -8.65 -4.82
C THR A 219 -30.16 -7.35 -5.57
N GLY A 220 -28.89 -7.09 -5.92
CA GLY A 220 -28.49 -5.87 -6.65
C GLY A 220 -28.38 -4.60 -5.79
N LYS A 221 -29.11 -4.48 -4.66
CA LYS A 221 -28.88 -3.44 -3.63
C LYS A 221 -27.43 -3.47 -3.11
N TYR A 222 -26.86 -4.66 -3.07
CA TYR A 222 -25.46 -4.90 -2.72
C TYR A 222 -24.46 -4.21 -3.64
N LYS A 223 -24.76 -4.08 -4.94
CA LYS A 223 -23.83 -3.44 -5.87
C LYS A 223 -23.51 -2.01 -5.44
N LYS A 224 -24.53 -1.24 -5.04
CA LYS A 224 -24.34 0.12 -4.53
C LYS A 224 -23.48 0.16 -3.26
N PHE A 225 -23.67 -0.81 -2.35
CA PHE A 225 -22.85 -0.95 -1.15
C PHE A 225 -21.38 -1.26 -1.50
N ILE A 226 -21.13 -2.21 -2.42
CA ILE A 226 -19.77 -2.52 -2.88
C ILE A 226 -19.14 -1.27 -3.50
N ASP A 227 -19.81 -0.66 -4.48
CA ASP A 227 -19.31 0.51 -5.20
C ASP A 227 -18.93 1.63 -4.21
N GLU A 228 -19.74 1.86 -3.18
CA GLU A 228 -19.45 2.86 -2.14
C GLU A 228 -18.28 2.44 -1.24
N THR A 229 -18.18 1.16 -0.85
CA THR A 229 -17.02 0.67 -0.08
C THR A 229 -15.71 0.74 -0.88
N GLU A 230 -15.76 0.53 -2.20
CA GLU A 230 -14.60 0.70 -3.08
C GLU A 230 -14.22 2.18 -3.19
N ASN A 231 -15.20 3.08 -3.29
CA ASN A 231 -14.97 4.53 -3.22
C ASN A 231 -14.35 4.93 -1.87
N TYR A 232 -14.89 4.45 -0.75
CA TYR A 232 -14.37 4.70 0.59
C TYR A 232 -12.91 4.28 0.70
N LYS A 233 -12.59 3.07 0.24
CA LYS A 233 -11.22 2.55 0.20
C LYS A 233 -10.31 3.45 -0.65
N LYS A 234 -10.76 3.82 -1.84
CA LYS A 234 -10.02 4.74 -2.73
C LYS A 234 -9.74 6.09 -2.06
N TYR A 235 -10.66 6.62 -1.26
CA TYR A 235 -10.44 7.86 -0.50
C TYR A 235 -9.45 7.67 0.65
N LEU A 236 -9.49 6.54 1.35
CA LEU A 236 -8.50 6.23 2.39
C LEU A 236 -7.07 6.13 1.83
N ASP A 237 -6.94 5.54 0.64
CA ASP A 237 -5.69 5.31 -0.09
C ASP A 237 -5.17 6.52 -0.85
N GLU A 238 -5.96 7.58 -0.99
CA GLU A 238 -5.50 8.83 -1.62
C GLU A 238 -4.29 9.38 -0.86
N LYS A 239 -3.23 9.73 -1.63
CA LYS A 239 -2.00 10.26 -1.04
C LYS A 239 -2.31 11.52 -0.22
N PRO A 240 -1.81 11.60 1.03
CA PRO A 240 -2.04 12.76 1.89
C PRO A 240 -1.38 14.01 1.31
N ALA A 241 -1.84 15.17 1.75
CA ALA A 241 -1.19 16.45 1.46
C ALA A 241 0.24 16.46 2.00
N PHE A 242 0.46 15.83 3.15
CA PHE A 242 1.78 15.62 3.73
C PHE A 242 1.78 14.41 4.67
N GLN A 243 2.85 13.65 4.69
CA GLN A 243 3.07 12.56 5.64
C GLN A 243 4.54 12.47 6.02
N LEU A 244 4.81 12.16 7.30
CA LEU A 244 6.14 11.86 7.82
C LEU A 244 6.15 10.48 8.47
N ASP A 245 6.97 9.59 7.93
CA ASP A 245 7.20 8.25 8.42
C ASP A 245 8.58 8.13 9.02
N VAL A 246 8.67 7.41 10.13
CA VAL A 246 9.93 7.05 10.77
C VAL A 246 10.01 5.54 10.94
N ALA A 247 11.20 5.01 10.75
CA ALA A 247 11.46 3.59 10.93
C ALA A 247 12.85 3.37 11.50
N SER A 248 13.03 2.28 12.25
CA SER A 248 14.32 1.85 12.77
C SER A 248 14.42 0.34 12.72
N ALA A 249 15.59 -0.18 12.41
CA ALA A 249 15.82 -1.61 12.32
C ALA A 249 17.18 -1.98 12.88
N TYR A 250 17.26 -3.21 13.36
CA TYR A 250 18.46 -3.83 13.87
C TYR A 250 18.56 -5.24 13.32
N SER A 251 19.77 -5.69 12.98
CA SER A 251 20.04 -7.07 12.64
C SER A 251 21.25 -7.61 13.38
N THR A 252 21.23 -8.91 13.62
CA THR A 252 22.32 -9.67 14.22
C THR A 252 22.50 -10.97 13.45
N PHE A 253 23.72 -11.48 13.41
CA PHE A 253 24.06 -12.77 12.82
C PHE A 253 24.84 -13.61 13.84
N PHE A 254 24.82 -14.93 13.68
CA PHE A 254 25.39 -15.85 14.66
C PHE A 254 26.53 -16.64 14.04
N LEU A 255 27.75 -16.42 14.54
CA LEU A 255 28.90 -17.21 14.12
C LEU A 255 28.77 -18.65 14.66
N ASP A 256 29.14 -19.63 13.84
CA ASP A 256 29.14 -21.06 14.17
C ASP A 256 27.76 -21.67 14.48
N ASN A 257 26.67 -21.05 14.01
CA ASN A 257 25.29 -21.50 14.27
C ASN A 257 24.92 -21.58 15.76
N GLN A 258 25.66 -20.89 16.64
CA GLN A 258 25.39 -20.85 18.08
C GLN A 258 24.85 -19.47 18.50
N PHE A 259 23.68 -19.45 19.14
CA PHE A 259 23.04 -18.20 19.61
C PHE A 259 23.90 -17.38 20.60
N LYS A 260 24.85 -18.04 21.28
CA LYS A 260 25.77 -17.39 22.23
C LYS A 260 26.82 -16.51 21.57
N ASN A 261 27.10 -16.73 20.27
CA ASN A 261 28.11 -15.99 19.51
C ASN A 261 27.46 -14.96 18.58
N ASN A 262 26.50 -14.19 19.11
CA ASN A 262 25.82 -13.19 18.33
C ASN A 262 26.78 -12.03 18.01
N GLN A 263 26.74 -11.59 16.76
CA GLN A 263 27.47 -10.43 16.29
C GLN A 263 26.48 -9.37 15.82
N PHE A 264 26.81 -8.12 16.08
CA PHE A 264 26.09 -7.00 15.52
C PHE A 264 26.17 -7.08 14.00
N GLY A 265 25.02 -7.05 13.32
CA GLY A 265 24.93 -7.01 11.87
C GLY A 265 24.84 -5.57 11.37
N LYS A 266 23.62 -5.08 11.24
CA LYS A 266 23.32 -3.74 10.72
C LYS A 266 22.35 -3.01 11.63
N PHE A 267 22.42 -1.69 11.62
CA PHE A 267 21.43 -0.83 12.23
C PHE A 267 21.04 0.25 11.24
N GLY A 268 19.76 0.59 11.18
CA GLY A 268 19.27 1.62 10.28
C GLY A 268 18.19 2.47 10.92
N VAL A 269 18.16 3.74 10.53
CA VAL A 269 17.06 4.67 10.81
C VAL A 269 16.66 5.33 9.50
N TRP A 270 15.36 5.38 9.24
CA TRP A 270 14.77 5.97 8.05
C TRP A 270 13.78 7.04 8.45
N MET A 271 13.82 8.15 7.74
CA MET A 271 12.82 9.20 7.78
C MET A 271 12.35 9.43 6.34
N THR A 272 11.05 9.34 6.10
CA THR A 272 10.46 9.54 4.77
C THR A 272 9.36 10.57 4.86
N MET A 273 9.45 11.60 4.02
CA MET A 273 8.39 12.57 3.81
C MET A 273 7.71 12.29 2.48
N SER A 274 6.39 12.38 2.44
CA SER A 274 5.64 12.26 1.19
C SER A 274 4.51 13.28 1.08
N SER A 275 4.21 13.71 -0.14
CA SER A 275 3.13 14.65 -0.46
C SER A 275 2.54 14.32 -1.82
N GLY A 276 1.22 14.41 -1.94
CA GLY A 276 0.50 14.21 -3.20
C GLY A 276 -0.40 15.39 -3.54
N ILE A 277 -0.33 15.87 -4.78
CA ILE A 277 -1.19 16.91 -5.33
C ILE A 277 -2.04 16.32 -6.44
N ASN A 278 -3.36 16.39 -6.29
CA ASN A 278 -4.29 16.05 -7.35
C ASN A 278 -4.44 17.22 -8.34
N LEU A 279 -4.11 16.98 -9.60
CA LEU A 279 -4.09 17.98 -10.69
C LEU A 279 -5.38 17.97 -11.52
N GLU A 280 -6.40 17.20 -11.12
CA GLU A 280 -7.70 17.21 -11.79
C GLU A 280 -8.32 18.61 -11.75
N ARG A 281 -8.48 19.23 -12.93
CA ARG A 281 -9.13 20.53 -13.06
C ARG A 281 -10.61 20.38 -12.71
N LYS A 282 -11.11 21.22 -11.80
CA LYS A 282 -12.55 21.31 -11.51
C LYS A 282 -13.27 21.72 -12.80
N ASN A 283 -13.97 20.79 -13.44
CA ASN A 283 -15.08 21.20 -14.30
C ASN A 283 -16.11 21.80 -13.35
N GLN A 284 -16.16 23.12 -13.27
CA GLN A 284 -17.34 23.80 -12.74
C GLN A 284 -18.53 23.24 -13.53
N LYS A 285 -19.50 22.64 -12.84
CA LYS A 285 -20.79 22.34 -13.46
C LYS A 285 -21.23 23.64 -14.15
N PRO A 286 -21.51 23.64 -15.47
CA PRO A 286 -22.05 24.84 -16.09
C PRO A 286 -23.30 25.24 -15.30
N LYS A 287 -23.37 26.51 -14.89
CA LYS A 287 -24.62 27.08 -14.37
C LYS A 287 -25.72 26.73 -15.38
N PRO A 288 -26.91 26.27 -14.94
CA PRO A 288 -28.00 26.06 -15.88
C PRO A 288 -28.29 27.41 -16.53
N THR A 289 -28.09 27.51 -17.84
CA THR A 289 -28.54 28.64 -18.63
C THR A 289 -30.07 28.68 -18.54
N GLU A 290 -30.66 29.86 -18.44
CA GLU A 290 -32.10 30.08 -18.24
C GLU A 290 -33.00 29.40 -19.29
N GLU A 291 -32.44 28.98 -20.44
CA GLU A 291 -33.11 28.19 -21.47
C GLU A 291 -33.52 26.77 -21.02
N GLN A 292 -32.90 26.20 -19.97
CA GLN A 292 -33.26 24.88 -19.45
C GLN A 292 -34.50 24.88 -18.53
N LYS A 293 -35.01 26.06 -18.12
CA LYS A 293 -36.29 26.18 -17.39
C LYS A 293 -37.50 26.21 -18.32
N ALA A 294 -37.31 26.42 -19.62
CA ALA A 294 -38.42 26.58 -20.57
C ALA A 294 -38.92 25.26 -21.20
N VAL A 295 -38.18 24.15 -21.04
CA VAL A 295 -38.52 22.86 -21.67
C VAL A 295 -39.27 21.90 -20.74
N GLU A 296 -39.41 22.23 -19.45
CA GLU A 296 -40.07 21.35 -18.47
C GLU A 296 -41.61 21.37 -18.55
N ASN A 297 -42.21 22.17 -19.44
CA ASN A 297 -43.66 22.33 -19.54
C ASN A 297 -44.34 21.69 -20.76
N GLN A 298 -43.67 20.86 -21.55
CA GLN A 298 -44.34 20.09 -22.61
C GLN A 298 -43.69 18.73 -22.85
N LYS A 299 -44.30 17.66 -22.30
CA LYS A 299 -44.61 16.41 -23.03
C LYS A 299 -45.28 15.38 -22.12
N ASN A 300 -46.61 15.35 -22.18
CA ASN A 300 -47.41 14.15 -21.99
C ASN A 300 -47.29 13.32 -23.28
N GLU A 301 -46.50 12.25 -23.28
CA GLU A 301 -46.68 11.10 -24.17
C GLU A 301 -45.83 9.92 -23.66
N LYS A 302 -46.45 8.73 -23.67
CA LYS A 302 -46.01 7.47 -23.01
C LYS A 302 -44.55 7.08 -23.35
N PRO A 303 -43.75 6.60 -22.38
CA PRO A 303 -42.40 6.12 -22.68
C PRO A 303 -42.45 4.70 -23.26
N LYS A 304 -42.05 4.59 -24.53
CA LYS A 304 -41.61 3.34 -25.15
C LYS A 304 -40.27 2.98 -24.52
N VAL A 305 -40.19 1.87 -23.77
CA VAL A 305 -38.95 1.39 -23.15
C VAL A 305 -37.99 0.95 -24.25
N MET A 306 -37.13 1.87 -24.68
CA MET A 306 -35.85 1.53 -25.30
C MET A 306 -34.80 1.60 -24.19
N ILE A 307 -34.24 0.44 -23.85
CA ILE A 307 -33.01 0.35 -23.06
C ILE A 307 -31.91 0.94 -23.94
N LYS A 308 -31.66 2.25 -23.79
CA LYS A 308 -30.37 2.81 -24.18
C LYS A 308 -29.39 2.37 -23.11
N GLU A 309 -28.49 1.47 -23.48
CA GLU A 309 -27.26 1.23 -22.74
C GLU A 309 -26.56 2.59 -22.59
N THR A 310 -26.57 3.12 -21.37
CA THR A 310 -25.76 4.28 -21.02
C THR A 310 -24.31 3.85 -21.21
N PRO A 311 -23.52 4.54 -22.07
CA PRO A 311 -22.11 4.21 -22.21
C PRO A 311 -21.46 4.33 -20.85
N THR A 312 -20.80 3.25 -20.44
CA THR A 312 -19.91 3.13 -19.28
C THR A 312 -19.16 4.44 -19.07
N GLU A 313 -19.28 5.02 -17.87
CA GLU A 313 -18.69 6.29 -17.47
C GLU A 313 -17.30 6.50 -18.10
N ALA A 314 -17.18 7.60 -18.85
CA ALA A 314 -15.90 8.08 -19.36
C ALA A 314 -14.89 8.09 -18.21
N SER A 315 -13.86 7.25 -18.31
CA SER A 315 -12.87 7.07 -17.25
C SER A 315 -12.31 8.43 -16.86
N LYS A 316 -12.59 8.82 -15.62
CA LYS A 316 -12.14 10.08 -15.06
C LYS A 316 -10.61 10.12 -15.16
N ILE A 317 -10.08 11.07 -15.90
CA ILE A 317 -8.63 11.19 -16.14
C ILE A 317 -7.96 11.55 -14.82
N GLU A 318 -7.31 10.57 -14.19
CA GLU A 318 -6.53 10.78 -12.98
C GLU A 318 -5.22 11.52 -13.32
N LYS A 319 -4.95 12.64 -12.65
CA LYS A 319 -3.69 13.36 -12.78
C LYS A 319 -3.16 13.70 -11.40
N ARG A 320 -1.96 13.22 -11.06
CA ARG A 320 -1.35 13.44 -9.75
C ARG A 320 0.13 13.76 -9.87
N LEU A 321 0.63 14.60 -8.98
CA LEU A 321 2.04 14.85 -8.79
C LEU A 321 2.42 14.48 -7.36
N ASN A 322 3.34 13.53 -7.23
CA ASN A 322 3.80 13.03 -5.94
C ASN A 322 5.25 13.48 -5.70
N PHE A 323 5.54 13.81 -4.46
CA PHE A 323 6.86 14.17 -3.98
C PHE A 323 7.23 13.28 -2.81
N TYR A 324 8.47 12.85 -2.79
CA TYR A 324 9.06 12.06 -1.73
C TYR A 324 10.41 12.66 -1.35
N ALA A 325 10.72 12.72 -0.07
CA ALA A 325 12.05 13.02 0.43
C ALA A 325 12.45 11.96 1.46
N VAL A 326 13.71 11.57 1.47
CA VAL A 326 14.24 10.54 2.36
C VAL A 326 15.52 11.04 3.04
N ALA A 327 15.62 10.75 4.32
CA ALA A 327 16.87 10.78 5.06
C ALA A 327 17.05 9.41 5.72
N ARG A 328 18.25 8.84 5.62
CA ARG A 328 18.54 7.53 6.18
C ARG A 328 19.95 7.48 6.76
N TYR A 329 20.06 6.88 7.94
CA TYR A 329 21.33 6.46 8.52
C TYR A 329 21.42 4.94 8.50
N MET A 330 22.56 4.38 8.11
CA MET A 330 22.82 2.95 8.09
C MET A 330 24.22 2.67 8.61
N GLN A 331 24.32 1.86 9.66
CA GLN A 331 25.55 1.27 10.14
C GLN A 331 25.61 -0.19 9.68
N ASP A 332 26.70 -0.57 9.04
CA ASP A 332 26.98 -1.94 8.61
C ASP A 332 28.25 -2.45 9.29
N LYS A 333 28.18 -3.62 9.91
CA LYS A 333 29.32 -4.34 10.50
C LYS A 333 29.43 -5.78 9.98
N THR A 334 28.98 -6.00 8.74
CA THR A 334 28.94 -7.32 8.10
C THR A 334 30.09 -7.58 7.12
N VAL A 335 31.09 -6.70 7.09
CA VAL A 335 32.30 -6.86 6.29
C VAL A 335 33.42 -7.36 7.19
N TYR A 336 33.95 -8.54 6.89
CA TYR A 336 35.06 -9.12 7.65
C TYR A 336 36.41 -8.82 6.99
N ASP A 337 37.38 -8.43 7.80
CA ASP A 337 38.79 -8.26 7.42
C ASP A 337 39.65 -9.19 8.27
N ILE A 338 40.59 -9.92 7.66
CA ILE A 338 41.39 -10.93 8.36
C ILE A 338 42.29 -10.29 9.45
N ALA A 339 42.75 -9.05 9.23
CA ALA A 339 43.63 -8.36 10.16
C ALA A 339 42.86 -7.62 11.26
N ASN A 340 41.67 -7.10 10.96
CA ASN A 340 40.94 -6.17 11.84
C ASN A 340 39.58 -6.71 12.33
N GLY A 341 39.17 -7.91 11.91
CA GLY A 341 37.86 -8.48 12.19
C GLY A 341 36.75 -7.73 11.45
N PHE A 342 35.56 -7.65 12.05
CA PHE A 342 34.42 -6.97 11.42
C PHE A 342 34.58 -5.45 11.40
N SER A 343 34.70 -4.88 10.20
CA SER A 343 34.80 -3.45 9.99
C SER A 343 33.43 -2.77 10.07
N LYS A 344 33.40 -1.53 10.55
CA LYS A 344 32.19 -0.72 10.66
C LYS A 344 32.19 0.31 9.54
N THR A 345 31.08 0.40 8.82
CA THR A 345 30.82 1.45 7.83
C THR A 345 29.53 2.18 8.18
N ASN A 346 29.58 3.51 8.22
CA ASN A 346 28.40 4.36 8.34
C ASN A 346 28.04 4.95 6.98
N ASN A 347 26.75 5.01 6.69
CA ASN A 347 26.19 5.63 5.50
C ASN A 347 25.06 6.60 5.89
N TYR A 348 25.10 7.80 5.32
CA TYR A 348 24.07 8.82 5.44
C TYR A 348 23.51 9.11 4.06
N ASP A 349 22.23 8.79 3.86
CA ASP A 349 21.56 8.96 2.58
C ASP A 349 20.54 10.09 2.65
N PHE A 350 20.57 10.98 1.65
CA PHE A 350 19.63 12.08 1.51
C PHE A 350 19.17 12.18 0.07
N GLY A 351 17.87 12.31 -0.16
CA GLY A 351 17.37 12.32 -1.51
C GLY A 351 15.88 12.51 -1.61
N GLY A 352 15.36 12.29 -2.81
CA GLY A 352 13.94 12.37 -3.06
C GLY A 352 13.55 11.81 -4.42
N LYS A 353 12.23 11.77 -4.63
CA LYS A 353 11.61 11.36 -5.88
C LYS A 353 10.47 12.30 -6.21
N ILE A 354 10.37 12.65 -7.48
CA ILE A 354 9.19 13.28 -8.06
C ILE A 354 8.51 12.29 -9.00
N GLU A 355 7.19 12.24 -9.00
CA GLU A 355 6.43 11.31 -9.84
C GLU A 355 5.17 11.96 -10.37
N LEU A 356 5.02 11.95 -11.70
CA LEU A 356 3.81 12.35 -12.39
C LEU A 356 3.01 11.09 -12.74
N VAL A 357 1.77 11.02 -12.26
CA VAL A 357 0.79 10.00 -12.64
C VAL A 357 -0.25 10.63 -13.55
N TYR A 358 -0.46 10.00 -14.70
CA TYR A 358 -1.44 10.38 -15.71
C TYR A 358 -2.21 9.13 -16.15
N ASN A 359 -3.40 8.92 -15.57
CA ASN A 359 -4.26 7.78 -15.83
C ASN A 359 -3.50 6.44 -15.68
N LYS A 360 -3.30 5.71 -16.79
CA LYS A 360 -2.61 4.41 -16.82
C LYS A 360 -1.08 4.52 -16.85
N PHE A 361 -0.52 5.72 -16.80
CA PHE A 361 0.89 5.96 -17.03
C PHE A 361 1.51 6.73 -15.86
N SER A 362 2.73 6.38 -15.47
CA SER A 362 3.52 7.21 -14.55
C SER A 362 4.97 7.32 -14.96
N ILE A 363 5.54 8.50 -14.74
CA ILE A 363 6.98 8.77 -14.86
C ILE A 363 7.46 9.29 -13.53
N GLY A 364 8.53 8.70 -13.02
CA GLY A 364 9.23 9.15 -11.84
C GLY A 364 10.71 9.41 -12.10
N TYR A 365 11.28 10.32 -11.33
CA TYR A 365 12.72 10.51 -11.23
C TYR A 365 13.13 10.54 -9.76
N GLU A 366 14.13 9.75 -9.43
CA GLU A 366 14.69 9.57 -8.09
C GLU A 366 16.16 9.98 -8.07
N PHE A 367 16.56 10.74 -7.05
CA PHE A 367 17.95 11.06 -6.77
C PHE A 367 18.24 10.88 -5.28
N ILE A 368 19.28 10.13 -4.94
CA ILE A 368 19.72 9.90 -3.56
C ILE A 368 21.23 10.03 -3.48
N TYR A 369 21.72 10.96 -2.69
CA TYR A 369 23.12 11.11 -2.34
C TYR A 369 23.45 10.28 -1.09
N ARG A 370 24.61 9.62 -1.09
CA ARG A 370 25.16 8.86 0.02
C ARG A 370 26.49 9.45 0.43
N SER A 371 26.58 9.88 1.68
CA SER A 371 27.86 10.09 2.35
C SER A 371 28.25 8.81 3.10
N SER A 372 29.41 8.25 2.80
CA SER A 372 29.90 7.02 3.43
C SER A 372 31.29 7.24 4.02
N ASP A 373 31.65 6.43 5.01
CA ASP A 373 33.02 6.35 5.50
C ASP A 373 33.99 5.80 4.42
N LEU A 374 33.47 5.05 3.45
CA LEU A 374 34.26 4.49 2.34
C LEU A 374 34.40 5.50 1.21
N ASP A 375 33.29 5.83 0.54
CA ASP A 375 33.24 6.76 -0.58
C ASP A 375 31.89 7.47 -0.67
N ASN A 376 31.93 8.76 -1.01
CA ASN A 376 30.73 9.51 -1.35
C ASN A 376 30.22 9.08 -2.72
N THR A 377 28.92 8.82 -2.84
CA THR A 377 28.32 8.34 -4.08
C THR A 377 26.86 8.75 -4.19
N TYR A 378 26.22 8.48 -5.31
CA TYR A 378 24.82 8.83 -5.53
C TYR A 378 24.13 7.81 -6.43
N ARG A 379 22.81 7.78 -6.31
CA ARG A 379 21.89 7.04 -7.15
C ARG A 379 20.99 8.04 -7.88
N SER A 380 20.79 7.82 -9.17
CA SER A 380 19.91 8.62 -10.03
C SER A 380 19.15 7.66 -10.93
N ASN A 381 17.83 7.59 -10.82
CA ASN A 381 17.01 6.59 -11.49
C ASN A 381 15.73 7.20 -12.08
N GLY A 382 15.51 6.99 -13.38
CA GLY A 382 14.24 7.24 -14.06
C GLY A 382 13.38 5.98 -14.04
N ILE A 383 12.09 6.13 -13.76
CA ILE A 383 11.12 5.03 -13.70
C ILE A 383 9.94 5.37 -14.60
N ILE A 384 9.51 4.41 -15.40
CA ILE A 384 8.33 4.52 -16.25
C ILE A 384 7.44 3.31 -15.96
N ASN A 385 6.17 3.55 -15.62
CA ASN A 385 5.19 2.48 -15.44
C ASN A 385 4.00 2.70 -16.38
N TYR A 386 3.52 1.61 -16.97
CA TYR A 386 2.34 1.59 -17.81
C TYR A 386 1.40 0.45 -17.42
N LYS A 387 0.20 0.81 -17.00
CA LYS A 387 -0.89 -0.10 -16.67
C LYS A 387 -1.63 -0.49 -17.95
N VAL A 388 -1.34 -1.68 -18.48
CA VAL A 388 -2.02 -2.23 -19.67
C VAL A 388 -3.49 -2.52 -19.31
N SER A 389 -3.67 -3.27 -18.22
CA SER A 389 -4.97 -3.62 -17.62
C SER A 389 -4.86 -3.64 -16.09
N ASP A 390 -5.95 -3.93 -15.39
CA ASP A 390 -5.93 -4.04 -13.91
C ASP A 390 -5.01 -5.14 -13.39
N SER A 391 -4.73 -6.13 -14.23
CA SER A 391 -3.91 -7.30 -13.91
C SER A 391 -2.55 -7.31 -14.61
N VAL A 392 -2.24 -6.35 -15.50
CA VAL A 392 -1.02 -6.35 -16.31
C VAL A 392 -0.36 -4.98 -16.34
N TYR A 393 0.91 -4.94 -15.96
CA TYR A 393 1.72 -3.72 -15.86
C TYR A 393 3.08 -3.93 -16.52
N ILE A 394 3.53 -2.91 -17.24
CA ILE A 394 4.88 -2.84 -17.79
C ILE A 394 5.63 -1.79 -16.98
N ASN A 395 6.83 -2.13 -16.50
CA ASN A 395 7.68 -1.20 -15.78
C ASN A 395 9.06 -1.18 -16.45
N ALA A 396 9.61 0.01 -16.60
CA ALA A 396 10.97 0.21 -17.06
C ALA A 396 11.70 1.13 -16.08
N ALA A 397 12.98 0.87 -15.85
CA ALA A 397 13.85 1.74 -15.08
C ALA A 397 15.23 1.86 -15.71
N PHE A 398 15.81 3.04 -15.61
CA PHE A 398 17.13 3.33 -16.15
C PHE A 398 17.86 4.35 -15.29
N GLY A 399 19.17 4.22 -15.15
CA GLY A 399 19.94 5.18 -14.35
C GLY A 399 21.28 4.67 -13.86
N LYS A 400 21.76 5.26 -12.77
CA LYS A 400 22.98 4.90 -12.06
C LYS A 400 22.64 4.56 -10.60
N ASN A 401 23.20 3.47 -10.11
CA ASN A 401 23.19 3.08 -8.71
C ASN A 401 24.44 3.62 -7.98
N TYR A 402 24.52 3.40 -6.67
CA TYR A 402 25.71 3.73 -5.88
C TYR A 402 26.98 3.03 -6.40
N GLY A 403 28.14 3.64 -6.11
CA GLY A 403 29.47 3.20 -6.55
C GLY A 403 29.88 3.79 -7.90
N ASP A 404 31.13 3.53 -8.31
CA ASP A 404 31.72 4.06 -9.55
C ASP A 404 31.97 3.00 -10.63
N LYS A 405 31.79 1.72 -10.31
CA LYS A 405 31.92 0.59 -11.23
C LYS A 405 30.63 -0.21 -11.27
N ASP A 406 30.29 -0.72 -12.45
CA ASP A 406 29.15 -1.62 -12.69
C ASP A 406 27.83 -1.14 -12.07
N ASN A 407 27.59 0.16 -12.18
CA ASN A 407 26.50 0.86 -11.50
C ASN A 407 25.33 1.21 -12.42
N LEU A 408 25.32 0.75 -13.68
CA LEU A 408 24.22 1.00 -14.60
C LEU A 408 22.95 0.27 -14.13
N ILE A 409 21.86 1.01 -14.05
CA ILE A 409 20.51 0.47 -13.89
C ILE A 409 19.88 0.44 -15.29
N SER A 410 19.47 -0.73 -15.74
CA SER A 410 18.62 -0.91 -16.92
C SER A 410 17.71 -2.10 -16.67
N PHE A 411 16.41 -1.85 -16.69
CA PHE A 411 15.40 -2.86 -16.38
C PHE A 411 14.16 -2.65 -17.25
N LEU A 412 13.60 -3.77 -17.73
CA LEU A 412 12.28 -3.85 -18.30
C LEU A 412 11.59 -5.07 -17.70
N GLY A 413 10.41 -4.87 -17.12
CA GLY A 413 9.65 -5.91 -16.45
C GLY A 413 8.18 -5.89 -16.81
N LEU A 414 7.58 -7.07 -16.77
CA LEU A 414 6.16 -7.28 -16.91
C LEU A 414 5.64 -7.88 -15.60
N ASN A 415 4.76 -7.17 -14.92
CA ASN A 415 4.01 -7.72 -13.80
C ASN A 415 2.64 -8.15 -14.32
N TRP A 416 2.32 -9.43 -14.18
CA TRP A 416 1.01 -9.98 -14.49
C TRP A 416 0.45 -10.73 -13.27
N GLY A 417 -0.83 -10.54 -12.99
CA GLY A 417 -1.56 -11.27 -11.95
C GLY A 417 -2.63 -12.14 -12.59
N LEU A 418 -2.61 -13.44 -12.32
CA LEU A 418 -3.75 -14.32 -12.60
C LEU A 418 -4.75 -14.13 -11.47
N ASP A 419 -5.70 -13.22 -11.66
CA ASP A 419 -6.66 -12.91 -10.60
C ASP A 419 -7.72 -14.03 -10.50
N SER A 420 -7.57 -14.89 -9.50
CA SER A 420 -8.72 -15.41 -8.75
C SER A 420 -8.70 -14.79 -7.35
N LYS A 421 -9.08 -13.51 -7.28
CA LYS A 421 -9.26 -12.71 -6.07
C LYS A 421 -8.00 -12.45 -5.21
N ARG A 422 -6.89 -12.02 -5.81
CA ARG A 422 -5.79 -11.34 -5.07
C ARG A 422 -5.29 -10.10 -5.81
N LYS A 423 -5.68 -8.94 -5.25
CA LYS A 423 -5.48 -7.55 -5.74
C LYS A 423 -4.00 -7.08 -5.63
N THR A 424 -3.64 -6.15 -6.50
CA THR A 424 -2.29 -5.85 -7.05
C THR A 424 -1.57 -4.60 -6.48
N LEU A 425 -0.33 -4.40 -6.96
CA LEU A 425 0.77 -3.52 -6.53
C LEU A 425 0.65 -2.00 -6.77
N PHE A 426 -0.47 -1.45 -7.25
CA PHE A 426 -0.63 0.00 -7.40
C PHE A 426 -1.96 0.50 -6.84
N SER A 427 -1.87 1.25 -5.73
CA SER A 427 -2.94 2.01 -5.08
C SER A 427 -4.28 1.27 -4.98
N GLU A 428 -4.29 0.22 -4.16
CA GLU A 428 -5.47 -0.11 -3.37
C GLU A 428 -5.04 -0.98 -2.18
N LYS A 429 -4.47 -0.38 -1.13
CA LYS A 429 -3.92 -1.14 0.00
C LYS A 429 -5.02 -1.79 0.83
#